data_AF-A0A0F0I5K0-F1
#
_entry.id   AF-A0A0F0I5K0-F1
#
_cell.length_a   1.000
_cell.length_b   1.000
_cell.length_c   1.000
_cell.angle_alpha   90.00
_cell.angle_beta   90.00
_cell.angle_gamma   90.00
#
_symmetry.space_group_name_H-M   'P 1'
#
loop_
_entity.id
_entity.type
_entity.pdbx_description
1 polymer ?
#
loop_
_entity_poly.entity_id
_entity_poly.type
_entity_poly.pdbx_seq_one_letter_code
_entity_poly.pdbx_strand_id
1 'polypeptide(L)'
;MTHEPFSVTEEEVEESQQDTTSERPGRWKITIDLESNPGALPGHYLLPANSVQANTPTDLISRGLISNENAQRYFDEYQNRLDHFVYRILGDHSTATLGRIREVSPLLTTAICAVGALHLSSPDFETLYKEFVALSAPLSFSRRHTIDDVRALCIGAFWLSDLSWSLVGLAVRISTELQLHKSFSKALQGDRSHYSRTRLYMLVYACDHHFSVPYGRPPMTRECEAVRDVRKFLNCTHATEDDARLVSQVLRWSICTSVYDTFGADVDQPLSDADIPQVRRFSIALDSLRAEWGDKFNRNAYVGNYPRKGVGIQYHFAKLYLCSHALRGAGSSHAKYRAPDVALELEEIANTAVLSALSILRAVISDTEIQSYLNGLPTYFDIMIAFAVVFLLKVSTHFSTTVQLDNQETQRLMLSLAMVLKGVTATMHPHHFLVSITKGIDDLLQRSRMATGAAQARGMDPLQQEPQHVTYGRNTPHVDFDLETEGMFDQYIMSEFDFLSGQDPESLI
;
A
#
# COMPACT_ATOMS: atom_id res chain seq x y z
N MET A 1 60.66 45.29 59.98
CA MET A 1 59.20 45.25 59.79
C MET A 1 58.89 44.01 58.99
N THR A 2 58.53 42.98 59.73
CA THR A 2 57.93 41.71 59.32
C THR A 2 56.57 41.94 58.67
N HIS A 3 56.16 41.08 57.72
CA HIS A 3 54.99 40.22 57.90
C HIS A 3 54.84 39.20 56.76
N GLU A 4 54.59 37.96 57.21
CA GLU A 4 54.22 36.72 56.53
C GLU A 4 52.78 36.74 55.94
N PRO A 5 52.37 35.70 55.19
CA PRO A 5 51.21 35.72 54.30
C PRO A 5 49.88 35.40 55.01
N PHE A 6 48.76 35.79 54.41
CA PHE A 6 47.42 35.33 54.79
C PHE A 6 46.68 34.68 53.61
N SER A 7 46.15 33.50 53.91
CA SER A 7 45.22 32.70 53.14
C SER A 7 43.85 33.37 53.00
N VAL A 8 43.18 33.15 51.87
CA VAL A 8 41.71 33.15 51.81
C VAL A 8 41.27 31.86 51.12
N THR A 9 40.56 31.06 51.90
CA THR A 9 39.81 29.86 51.54
C THR A 9 38.62 30.24 50.67
N GLU A 10 38.48 29.64 49.48
CA GLU A 10 37.20 29.58 48.76
C GLU A 10 36.54 28.23 49.05
N GLU A 11 35.34 28.32 49.61
CA GLU A 11 34.53 27.22 50.13
C GLU A 11 34.15 26.20 49.06
N GLU A 12 34.35 24.92 49.37
CA GLU A 12 33.59 23.83 48.77
C GLU A 12 32.10 24.03 49.07
N VAL A 13 31.33 24.41 48.06
CA VAL A 13 29.87 24.25 48.10
C VAL A 13 29.56 22.82 47.66
N GLU A 14 29.55 21.90 48.63
CA GLU A 14 28.81 20.64 48.53
C GLU A 14 27.31 20.96 48.42
N GLU A 15 26.79 21.11 47.20
CA GLU A 15 25.36 20.96 46.97
C GLU A 15 25.02 19.47 46.90
N SER A 16 24.91 18.86 48.07
CA SER A 16 24.16 17.62 48.26
C SER A 16 22.67 17.89 48.10
N GLN A 17 22.20 18.07 46.87
CA GLN A 17 20.78 17.92 46.55
C GLN A 17 20.57 16.48 46.06
N GLN A 18 20.22 15.60 47.02
CA GLN A 18 19.40 14.44 46.73
C GLN A 18 18.08 14.95 46.16
N ASP A 19 18.05 15.14 44.85
CA ASP A 19 16.84 15.52 44.14
C ASP A 19 15.94 14.28 44.06
N THR A 20 15.13 14.09 45.11
CA THR A 20 13.94 13.24 45.09
C THR A 20 12.90 13.92 44.19
N THR A 21 13.16 13.98 42.88
CA THR A 21 12.22 14.48 41.88
C THR A 21 11.54 13.33 41.18
N SER A 22 10.29 13.11 41.59
CA SER A 22 9.21 12.56 40.79
C SER A 22 9.42 12.85 39.28
N GLU A 23 9.44 11.77 38.50
CA GLU A 23 9.67 11.76 37.05
C GLU A 23 8.74 12.74 36.32
N ARG A 24 9.29 13.86 35.85
CA ARG A 24 8.59 14.74 34.90
C ARG A 24 8.96 14.36 33.46
N PRO A 25 8.00 13.99 32.59
CA PRO A 25 8.29 13.73 31.19
C PRO A 25 8.71 15.03 30.47
N GLY A 26 9.85 15.03 29.77
CA GLY A 26 10.18 16.08 28.79
C GLY A 26 11.52 16.83 28.91
N ARG A 27 12.51 16.35 29.67
CA ARG A 27 13.82 17.03 29.74
C ARG A 27 14.67 16.70 28.50
N TRP A 28 14.99 17.72 27.70
CA TRP A 28 15.99 17.65 26.63
C TRP A 28 17.38 17.91 27.21
N LYS A 29 18.37 17.11 26.85
CA LYS A 29 19.77 17.31 27.23
C LYS A 29 20.51 17.95 26.05
N ILE A 30 21.02 19.17 26.25
CA ILE A 30 21.93 19.81 25.30
C ILE A 30 23.27 19.09 25.42
N THR A 31 23.73 18.48 24.33
CA THR A 31 25.05 17.85 24.27
C THR A 31 25.92 18.69 23.35
N ILE A 32 27.00 19.24 23.90
CA ILE A 32 28.00 19.98 23.14
C ILE A 32 29.08 18.97 22.75
N ASP A 33 29.01 18.46 21.51
CA ASP A 33 30.08 17.67 20.93
C ASP A 33 31.01 18.61 20.15
N LEU A 34 32.17 18.91 20.75
CA LEU A 34 33.17 19.83 20.17
C LEU A 34 33.87 19.24 18.93
N GLU A 35 33.74 17.94 18.67
CA GLU A 35 34.27 17.29 17.45
C GLU A 35 33.24 17.24 16.31
N SER A 36 31.97 17.52 16.60
CA SER A 36 30.91 17.54 15.60
C SER A 36 31.06 18.72 14.63
N ASN A 37 30.90 18.45 13.33
CA ASN A 37 31.04 19.47 12.29
C ASN A 37 30.04 20.62 12.51
N PRO A 38 30.45 21.91 12.41
CA PRO A 38 29.55 23.07 12.56
C PRO A 38 28.33 23.07 11.63
N GLY A 39 28.37 22.32 10.52
CA GLY A 39 27.25 22.11 9.60
C GLY A 39 26.27 21.00 10.02
N ALA A 40 26.34 20.50 11.26
CA ALA A 40 25.38 19.51 11.76
C ALA A 40 23.95 20.07 11.82
N LEU A 41 22.96 19.19 11.73
CA LEU A 41 21.55 19.58 11.79
C LEU A 41 21.23 20.22 13.15
N PRO A 42 20.34 21.24 13.22
CA PRO A 42 20.05 21.94 14.48
C PRO A 42 19.66 21.03 15.65
N GLY A 43 18.92 19.95 15.38
CA GLY A 43 18.51 18.96 16.39
C GLY A 43 19.62 18.02 16.87
N HIS A 44 20.79 18.00 16.23
CA HIS A 44 21.90 17.09 16.60
C HIS A 44 22.42 17.34 18.02
N TYR A 45 22.30 18.57 18.49
CA TYR A 45 22.73 19.00 19.83
C TYR A 45 21.67 18.75 20.91
N LEU A 46 20.47 18.30 20.54
CA LEU A 46 19.31 18.15 21.43
C LEU A 46 18.91 16.67 21.51
N LEU A 47 19.39 15.97 22.53
CA LEU A 47 19.03 14.57 22.76
C LEU A 47 17.93 14.47 23.83
N PRO A 48 16.87 13.67 23.62
CA PRO A 48 15.93 13.33 24.68
C PRO A 48 16.65 12.64 25.84
N ALA A 49 16.29 12.93 27.10
CA ALA A 49 16.80 12.16 28.23
C ALA A 49 16.40 10.67 28.11
N ASN A 50 17.36 9.76 28.35
CA ASN A 50 17.13 8.32 28.33
C ASN A 50 15.99 7.94 29.28
N SER A 51 14.98 7.23 28.78
CA SER A 51 13.96 6.59 29.61
C SER A 51 14.52 5.31 30.25
N VAL A 52 13.86 4.79 31.29
CA VAL A 52 14.15 3.48 31.92
C VAL A 52 13.51 2.34 31.09
N GLN A 53 14.04 1.11 31.20
CA GLN A 53 13.48 -0.10 30.58
C GLN A 53 11.99 -0.28 30.94
N ALA A 54 11.12 -0.25 29.93
CA ALA A 54 9.76 -0.74 30.05
C ALA A 54 9.80 -2.28 30.07
N ASN A 55 8.99 -2.90 30.94
CA ASN A 55 8.78 -4.34 30.93
C ASN A 55 8.31 -4.78 29.55
N THR A 56 9.00 -5.73 28.94
CA THR A 56 8.58 -6.35 27.69
C THR A 56 7.23 -7.04 27.94
N PRO A 57 6.16 -6.73 27.17
CA PRO A 57 4.90 -7.42 27.30
C PRO A 57 5.12 -8.93 27.13
N THR A 58 4.47 -9.74 27.97
CA THR A 58 4.47 -11.20 27.80
C THR A 58 3.81 -11.55 26.47
N ASP A 59 4.46 -12.42 25.68
CA ASP A 59 3.98 -12.75 24.35
C ASP A 59 2.65 -13.52 24.38
N LEU A 60 1.90 -13.42 23.30
CA LEU A 60 0.55 -13.96 23.16
C LEU A 60 0.49 -15.49 23.41
N ILE A 61 1.56 -16.22 23.09
CA ILE A 61 1.62 -17.69 23.23
C ILE A 61 1.82 -18.03 24.71
N SER A 62 2.69 -17.32 25.41
CA SER A 62 2.88 -17.47 26.86
C SER A 62 1.61 -17.11 27.65
N ARG A 63 0.78 -16.20 27.11
CA ARG A 63 -0.55 -15.86 27.64
C ARG A 63 -1.64 -16.86 27.26
N GLY A 64 -1.34 -17.85 26.42
CA GLY A 64 -2.29 -18.88 26.00
C GLY A 64 -3.35 -18.42 25.00
N LEU A 65 -3.15 -17.29 24.30
CA LEU A 65 -4.08 -16.83 23.26
C LEU A 65 -4.13 -17.78 22.06
N ILE A 66 -3.00 -18.43 21.75
CA ILE A 66 -2.90 -19.55 20.80
C ILE A 66 -1.95 -20.60 21.37
N SER A 67 -2.05 -21.83 20.87
CA SER A 67 -1.09 -22.90 21.21
C SER A 67 0.26 -22.70 20.50
N ASN A 68 1.32 -23.31 21.05
CA ASN A 68 2.65 -23.26 20.43
C ASN A 68 2.65 -23.96 19.06
N GLU A 69 1.85 -25.01 18.91
CA GLU A 69 1.69 -25.74 17.64
C GLU A 69 1.05 -24.84 16.56
N ASN A 70 -0.03 -24.11 16.91
CA ASN A 70 -0.66 -23.18 16.00
C ASN A 70 0.27 -22.02 15.66
N ALA A 71 1.00 -21.48 16.64
CA ALA A 71 1.99 -20.45 16.42
C ALA A 71 3.07 -20.88 15.42
N GLN A 72 3.62 -22.08 15.59
CA GLN A 72 4.62 -22.63 14.67
C GLN A 72 4.04 -22.82 13.27
N ARG A 73 2.81 -23.34 13.17
CA ARG A 73 2.12 -23.50 11.88
C ARG A 73 1.91 -22.17 11.14
N TYR A 74 1.46 -21.12 11.84
CA TYR A 74 1.29 -19.80 11.23
C TYR A 74 2.62 -19.16 10.84
N PHE A 75 3.64 -19.34 11.69
CA PHE A 75 4.99 -18.90 11.42
C PHE A 75 5.57 -19.57 10.17
N ASP A 76 5.41 -20.89 10.04
CA ASP A 76 5.90 -21.67 8.90
C ASP A 76 5.21 -21.28 7.60
N GLU A 77 3.89 -21.06 7.61
CA GLU A 77 3.17 -20.54 6.43
C GLU A 77 3.71 -19.17 6.01
N TYR A 78 3.89 -18.28 6.99
CA TYR A 78 4.39 -16.95 6.69
C TYR A 78 5.82 -16.99 6.13
N GLN A 79 6.75 -17.62 6.85
CA GLN A 79 8.16 -17.63 6.48
C GLN A 79 8.41 -18.37 5.16
N ASN A 80 7.81 -19.55 4.97
CA ASN A 80 8.08 -20.41 3.82
C ASN A 80 7.23 -20.08 2.59
N ARG A 81 6.35 -19.08 2.66
CA ARG A 81 5.53 -18.69 1.50
C ARG A 81 5.29 -17.19 1.43
N LEU A 82 4.63 -16.61 2.43
CA LEU A 82 4.16 -15.22 2.37
C LEU A 82 5.29 -14.19 2.33
N ASP A 83 6.35 -14.41 3.13
CA ASP A 83 7.51 -13.52 3.22
C ASP A 83 8.22 -13.39 1.86
N HIS A 84 8.15 -14.42 1.01
CA HIS A 84 8.75 -14.42 -0.33
C HIS A 84 7.96 -13.58 -1.35
N PHE A 85 6.68 -13.28 -1.13
CA PHE A 85 5.92 -12.35 -1.97
C PHE A 85 6.34 -10.89 -1.74
N VAL A 86 6.74 -10.55 -0.51
CA VAL A 86 7.13 -9.19 -0.09
C VAL A 86 8.63 -9.06 0.18
N TYR A 87 9.44 -9.70 -0.66
CA TYR A 87 10.89 -9.51 -0.67
C TYR A 87 11.56 -9.84 0.68
N ARG A 88 11.11 -10.86 1.38
CA ARG A 88 11.67 -11.39 2.64
C ARG A 88 11.87 -10.34 3.74
N ILE A 89 10.80 -9.79 4.30
CA ILE A 89 10.84 -8.79 5.37
C ILE A 89 11.64 -9.25 6.58
N LEU A 90 11.59 -10.55 6.91
CA LEU A 90 12.34 -11.14 8.03
C LEU A 90 13.85 -11.16 7.79
N GLY A 91 14.29 -11.07 6.54
CA GLY A 91 15.69 -11.20 6.15
C GLY A 91 16.16 -12.65 6.14
N ASP A 92 17.24 -12.94 6.85
CA ASP A 92 17.87 -14.27 6.85
C ASP A 92 17.05 -15.28 7.69
N HIS A 93 16.34 -16.16 6.98
CA HIS A 93 15.48 -17.19 7.57
C HIS A 93 16.22 -18.21 8.44
N SER A 94 17.54 -18.38 8.27
CA SER A 94 18.32 -19.27 9.15
C SER A 94 18.39 -18.74 10.59
N THR A 95 18.20 -17.43 10.77
CA THR A 95 18.26 -16.75 12.08
C THR A 95 16.89 -16.30 12.58
N ALA A 96 15.93 -16.12 11.68
CA ALA A 96 14.56 -15.76 12.00
C ALA A 96 13.76 -17.01 12.38
N THR A 97 13.97 -17.53 13.59
CA THR A 97 13.15 -18.63 14.15
C THR A 97 12.01 -18.08 15.02
N LEU A 98 10.93 -18.84 15.17
CA LEU A 98 9.81 -18.45 16.04
C LEU A 98 10.28 -18.13 17.46
N GLY A 99 11.12 -19.00 18.05
CA GLY A 99 11.66 -18.78 19.40
C GLY A 99 12.42 -17.45 19.51
N ARG A 100 13.26 -17.13 18.53
CA ARG A 100 14.04 -15.88 18.55
C ARG A 100 13.16 -14.65 18.39
N ILE A 101 12.17 -14.70 17.50
CA ILE A 101 11.27 -13.56 17.26
C ILE A 101 10.37 -13.32 18.47
N ARG A 102 9.91 -14.39 19.13
CA ARG A 102 9.14 -14.31 20.39
C ARG A 102 9.88 -13.60 21.50
N GLU A 103 11.18 -13.86 21.65
CA GLU A 103 12.02 -13.21 22.65
C GLU A 103 12.22 -11.72 22.40
N VAL A 104 12.32 -11.32 21.13
CA VAL A 104 12.76 -9.96 20.75
C VAL A 104 11.59 -9.03 20.48
N SER A 105 10.48 -9.54 19.92
CA SER A 105 9.33 -8.71 19.56
C SER A 105 8.01 -9.48 19.63
N PRO A 106 7.21 -9.27 20.70
CA PRO A 106 5.84 -9.75 20.77
C PRO A 106 4.99 -9.24 19.60
N LEU A 107 5.17 -7.97 19.20
CA LEU A 107 4.44 -7.37 18.09
C LEU A 107 4.73 -8.07 16.75
N LEU A 108 6.01 -8.32 16.44
CA LEU A 108 6.39 -9.04 15.23
C LEU A 108 5.86 -10.48 15.22
N THR A 109 5.93 -11.15 16.37
CA THR A 109 5.32 -12.49 16.53
C THR A 109 3.83 -12.45 16.22
N THR A 110 3.09 -11.51 16.81
CA THR A 110 1.64 -11.36 16.58
C THR A 110 1.34 -11.05 15.12
N ALA A 111 2.10 -10.15 14.48
CA ALA A 111 1.92 -9.81 13.07
C ALA A 111 2.07 -11.03 12.14
N ILE A 112 3.14 -11.80 12.35
CA ILE A 112 3.42 -13.04 11.58
C ILE A 112 2.30 -14.06 11.81
N CYS A 113 1.92 -14.29 13.06
CA CYS A 113 0.86 -15.25 13.39
C CYS A 113 -0.49 -14.81 12.81
N ALA A 114 -0.86 -13.53 12.92
CA ALA A 114 -2.12 -13.00 12.40
C ALA A 114 -2.21 -13.17 10.87
N VAL A 115 -1.15 -12.79 10.15
CA VAL A 115 -1.10 -12.94 8.69
C VAL A 115 -1.05 -14.43 8.28
N GLY A 116 -0.31 -15.27 9.00
CA GLY A 116 -0.31 -16.72 8.75
C GLY A 116 -1.69 -17.36 9.00
N ALA A 117 -2.38 -16.97 10.08
CA ALA A 117 -3.73 -17.43 10.40
C ALA A 117 -4.74 -17.00 9.33
N LEU A 118 -4.63 -15.76 8.80
CA LEU A 118 -5.45 -15.26 7.69
C LEU A 118 -5.34 -16.16 6.46
N HIS A 119 -4.13 -16.50 6.03
CA HIS A 119 -3.91 -17.25 4.79
C HIS A 119 -4.14 -18.75 4.94
N LEU A 120 -4.12 -19.27 6.18
CA LEU A 120 -4.54 -20.64 6.50
C LEU A 120 -6.03 -20.76 6.81
N SER A 121 -6.80 -19.67 6.70
CA SER A 121 -8.22 -19.62 7.06
C SER A 121 -8.52 -20.18 8.45
N SER A 122 -7.67 -19.82 9.41
CA SER A 122 -7.76 -20.30 10.79
C SER A 122 -8.76 -19.47 11.63
N PRO A 123 -9.52 -20.11 12.54
CA PRO A 123 -10.37 -19.39 13.49
C PRO A 123 -9.59 -18.50 14.48
N ASP A 124 -8.27 -18.71 14.64
CA ASP A 124 -7.44 -17.89 15.53
C ASP A 124 -7.22 -16.46 15.01
N PHE A 125 -7.55 -16.17 13.74
CA PHE A 125 -7.29 -14.89 13.09
C PHE A 125 -7.86 -13.70 13.88
N GLU A 126 -9.11 -13.76 14.31
CA GLU A 126 -9.77 -12.66 15.01
C GLU A 126 -9.06 -12.28 16.32
N THR A 127 -8.68 -13.30 17.10
CA THR A 127 -7.95 -13.11 18.36
C THR A 127 -6.59 -12.48 18.10
N LEU A 128 -5.88 -12.97 17.07
CA LEU A 128 -4.56 -12.46 16.68
C LEU A 128 -4.63 -11.04 16.11
N TYR A 129 -5.67 -10.73 15.33
CA TYR A 129 -5.92 -9.40 14.79
C TYR A 129 -6.15 -8.39 15.92
N LYS A 130 -7.02 -8.71 16.88
CA LYS A 130 -7.29 -7.84 18.05
C LYS A 130 -6.03 -7.61 18.89
N GLU A 131 -5.26 -8.66 19.14
CA GLU A 131 -3.98 -8.54 19.86
C GLU A 131 -2.97 -7.69 19.07
N PHE A 132 -2.91 -7.84 17.74
CA PHE A 132 -2.01 -7.05 16.89
C PHE A 132 -2.36 -5.56 16.93
N VAL A 133 -3.66 -5.22 16.85
CA VAL A 133 -4.15 -3.85 17.00
C VAL A 133 -3.79 -3.30 18.39
N ALA A 134 -4.03 -4.06 19.45
CA ALA A 134 -3.74 -3.66 20.83
C ALA A 134 -2.25 -3.38 21.06
N LEU A 135 -1.35 -4.17 20.45
CA LEU A 135 0.10 -3.96 20.52
C LEU A 135 0.60 -2.82 19.63
N SER A 136 -0.06 -2.58 18.49
CA SER A 136 0.33 -1.54 17.53
C SER A 136 -0.08 -0.14 18.00
N ALA A 137 -1.25 0.01 18.62
CA ALA A 137 -1.78 1.33 18.98
C ALA A 137 -0.85 2.17 19.90
N PRO A 138 -0.22 1.62 20.96
CA PRO A 138 0.68 2.38 21.84
C PRO A 138 1.96 2.87 21.14
N LEU A 139 2.38 2.23 20.04
CA LEU A 139 3.56 2.66 19.29
C LEU A 139 3.41 4.08 18.74
N SER A 140 2.18 4.56 18.51
CA SER A 140 1.95 5.93 18.05
C SER A 140 2.52 6.99 19.01
N PHE A 141 2.60 6.69 20.31
CA PHE A 141 3.08 7.60 21.35
C PHE A 141 4.36 7.12 22.07
N SER A 142 4.87 5.94 21.70
CA SER A 142 6.12 5.43 22.25
C SER A 142 7.30 6.31 21.85
N ARG A 143 8.31 6.41 22.73
CA ARG A 143 9.62 7.03 22.43
C ARG A 143 10.69 6.02 22.06
N ARG A 144 10.34 4.74 22.08
CA ARG A 144 11.25 3.62 21.85
C ARG A 144 10.70 2.76 20.76
N HIS A 145 11.52 2.58 19.74
CA HIS A 145 11.19 1.79 18.58
C HIS A 145 12.36 0.92 18.18
N THR A 146 12.03 -0.22 17.60
CA THR A 146 12.96 -1.23 17.14
C THR A 146 12.80 -1.46 15.65
N ILE A 147 13.78 -2.12 15.05
CA ILE A 147 13.71 -2.59 13.67
C ILE A 147 12.55 -3.56 13.47
N ASP A 148 12.25 -4.38 14.49
CA ASP A 148 11.19 -5.38 14.44
C ASP A 148 9.79 -4.76 14.52
N ASP A 149 9.64 -3.59 15.15
CA ASP A 149 8.39 -2.82 15.09
C ASP A 149 8.08 -2.41 13.65
N VAL A 150 9.08 -1.88 12.92
CA VAL A 150 8.93 -1.50 11.51
C VAL A 150 8.57 -2.72 10.65
N ARG A 151 9.23 -3.87 10.88
CA ARG A 151 8.89 -5.12 10.18
C ARG A 151 7.44 -5.52 10.45
N ALA A 152 7.03 -5.54 11.70
CA ALA A 152 5.69 -5.96 12.10
C ALA A 152 4.61 -5.07 11.48
N LEU A 153 4.83 -3.75 11.47
CA LEU A 153 3.92 -2.78 10.84
C LEU A 153 3.84 -2.98 9.33
N CYS A 154 4.96 -3.19 8.63
CA CYS A 154 4.95 -3.52 7.21
C CYS A 154 4.22 -4.83 6.91
N ILE A 155 4.42 -5.86 7.73
CA ILE A 155 3.72 -7.14 7.60
C ILE A 155 2.22 -6.93 7.73
N GLY A 156 1.77 -6.29 8.81
CA GLY A 156 0.35 -5.97 8.96
C GLY A 156 -0.18 -5.14 7.78
N ALA A 157 0.57 -4.14 7.34
CA ALA A 157 0.14 -3.28 6.24
C ALA A 157 -0.04 -4.03 4.92
N PHE A 158 0.82 -4.99 4.56
CA PHE A 158 0.71 -5.67 3.28
C PHE A 158 -0.53 -6.56 3.13
N TRP A 159 -1.13 -7.05 4.22
CA TRP A 159 -2.22 -8.04 4.16
C TRP A 159 -3.46 -7.72 5.01
N LEU A 160 -3.38 -6.80 5.98
CA LEU A 160 -4.53 -6.39 6.79
C LEU A 160 -5.11 -5.09 6.22
N SER A 161 -6.04 -5.22 5.26
CA SER A 161 -6.60 -4.11 4.46
C SER A 161 -7.05 -2.91 5.31
N ASP A 162 -7.67 -3.19 6.45
CA ASP A 162 -8.40 -2.21 7.26
C ASP A 162 -7.44 -1.33 8.06
N LEU A 163 -6.23 -1.85 8.30
CA LEU A 163 -5.18 -1.19 9.06
C LEU A 163 -4.06 -0.66 8.16
N SER A 164 -4.08 -0.99 6.86
CA SER A 164 -2.93 -0.82 5.97
C SER A 164 -2.38 0.61 5.97
N TRP A 165 -3.28 1.60 5.88
CA TRP A 165 -2.91 3.02 5.87
C TRP A 165 -2.32 3.49 7.21
N SER A 166 -2.96 3.14 8.33
CA SER A 166 -2.49 3.53 9.66
C SER A 166 -1.14 2.91 9.99
N LEU A 167 -0.97 1.62 9.67
CA LEU A 167 0.26 0.87 9.91
C LEU A 167 1.41 1.40 9.06
N VAL A 168 1.17 1.69 7.78
CA VAL A 168 2.23 2.19 6.91
C VAL A 168 2.67 3.59 7.30
N GLY A 169 1.74 4.49 7.67
CA GLY A 169 2.11 5.82 8.17
C GLY A 169 2.97 5.76 9.43
N LEU A 170 2.64 4.84 10.34
CA LEU A 170 3.44 4.59 11.53
C LEU A 170 4.81 3.97 11.20
N ALA A 171 4.87 3.02 10.26
CA ALA A 171 6.12 2.41 9.80
C ALA A 171 7.06 3.46 9.16
N VAL A 172 6.53 4.37 8.34
CA VAL A 172 7.29 5.47 7.74
C VAL A 172 7.86 6.40 8.81
N ARG A 173 7.03 6.79 9.78
CA ARG A 173 7.48 7.65 10.90
C ARG A 173 8.62 6.99 11.68
N ILE A 174 8.40 5.76 12.16
CA ILE A 174 9.38 5.02 12.96
C ILE A 174 10.66 4.74 12.17
N SER A 175 10.56 4.35 10.90
CA SER A 175 11.75 4.12 10.06
C SER A 175 12.60 5.39 9.86
N THR A 176 11.94 6.56 9.86
CA THR A 176 12.60 7.87 9.75
C THR A 176 13.28 8.24 11.06
N GLU A 177 12.62 8.02 12.21
CA GLU A 177 13.18 8.21 13.55
C GLU A 177 14.40 7.31 13.78
N LEU A 178 14.32 6.05 13.34
CA LEU A 178 15.44 5.12 13.35
C LEU A 178 16.51 5.46 12.32
N GLN A 179 16.30 6.45 11.45
CA GLN A 179 17.24 6.89 10.41
C GLN A 179 17.67 5.77 9.46
N LEU A 180 16.74 4.89 9.07
CA LEU A 180 17.06 3.77 8.16
C LEU A 180 17.57 4.28 6.80
N HIS A 181 16.96 5.35 6.28
CA HIS A 181 17.33 6.02 5.02
C HIS A 181 18.80 6.47 4.96
N LYS A 182 19.43 6.78 6.09
CA LYS A 182 20.85 7.20 6.16
C LYS A 182 21.85 6.03 6.09
N SER A 183 21.37 4.78 6.10
CA SER A 183 22.24 3.60 6.13
C SER A 183 22.86 3.26 4.78
N PHE A 184 22.37 3.85 3.68
CA PHE A 184 22.72 3.49 2.31
C PHE A 184 24.22 3.57 2.01
N SER A 185 24.88 4.68 2.35
CA SER A 185 26.31 4.86 2.08
C SER A 185 27.17 3.80 2.76
N LYS A 186 26.87 3.47 4.03
CA LYS A 186 27.61 2.43 4.78
C LYS A 186 27.28 1.01 4.29
N ALA A 187 26.06 0.78 3.81
CA ALA A 187 25.71 -0.49 3.17
C ALA A 187 26.58 -0.75 1.92
N LEU A 188 26.78 0.26 1.08
CA LEU A 188 27.65 0.18 -0.10
C LEU A 188 29.13 -0.09 0.25
N GLN A 189 29.56 0.29 1.46
CA GLN A 189 30.91 0.01 1.97
C GLN A 189 31.06 -1.41 2.55
N GLY A 190 29.99 -2.22 2.53
CA GLY A 190 30.01 -3.61 2.98
C GLY A 190 29.56 -3.85 4.42
N ASP A 191 28.99 -2.84 5.11
CA ASP A 191 28.45 -3.03 6.46
C ASP A 191 27.11 -3.81 6.44
N ARG A 192 27.09 -4.98 7.08
CA ARG A 192 25.92 -5.89 7.12
C ARG A 192 24.71 -5.33 7.87
N SER A 193 24.94 -4.56 8.94
CA SER A 193 23.87 -3.95 9.72
C SER A 193 23.19 -2.84 8.93
N HIS A 194 24.00 -1.96 8.34
CA HIS A 194 23.52 -0.89 7.49
C HIS A 194 22.88 -1.41 6.20
N TYR A 195 23.40 -2.49 5.61
CA TYR A 195 22.74 -3.22 4.53
C TYR A 195 21.31 -3.63 4.91
N SER A 196 21.14 -4.29 6.06
CA SER A 196 19.82 -4.77 6.52
C SER A 196 18.85 -3.62 6.79
N ARG A 197 19.35 -2.49 7.31
CA ARG A 197 18.56 -1.28 7.59
C ARG A 197 18.14 -0.57 6.31
N THR A 198 19.04 -0.46 5.34
CA THR A 198 18.75 0.09 4.01
C THR A 198 17.70 -0.74 3.28
N ARG A 199 17.83 -2.07 3.33
CA ARG A 199 16.86 -3.00 2.78
C ARG A 199 15.47 -2.82 3.39
N LEU A 200 15.39 -2.69 4.71
CA LEU A 200 14.12 -2.42 5.39
C LEU A 200 13.54 -1.06 5.01
N TYR A 201 14.37 -0.03 4.83
CA TYR A 201 13.89 1.26 4.33
C TYR A 201 13.27 1.15 2.93
N MET A 202 13.88 0.37 2.02
CA MET A 202 13.30 0.11 0.69
C MET A 202 11.97 -0.66 0.76
N LEU A 203 11.83 -1.59 1.72
CA LEU A 203 10.55 -2.26 2.01
C LEU A 203 9.49 -1.28 2.50
N VAL A 204 9.84 -0.38 3.43
CA VAL A 204 8.93 0.69 3.89
C VAL A 204 8.51 1.58 2.72
N TYR A 205 9.46 1.96 1.85
CA TYR A 205 9.16 2.76 0.66
C TYR A 205 8.15 2.03 -0.25
N ALA A 206 8.39 0.77 -0.60
CA ALA A 206 7.45 0.00 -1.41
C ALA A 206 6.07 -0.14 -0.73
N CYS A 207 6.05 -0.38 0.58
CA CYS A 207 4.83 -0.51 1.38
C CYS A 207 4.01 0.80 1.37
N ASP A 208 4.64 1.95 1.64
CA ASP A 208 4.01 3.27 1.57
C ASP A 208 3.36 3.51 0.21
N HIS A 209 4.08 3.21 -0.87
CA HIS A 209 3.58 3.46 -2.20
C HIS A 209 2.42 2.53 -2.62
N HIS A 210 2.36 1.30 -2.11
CA HIS A 210 1.22 0.39 -2.31
C HIS A 210 -0.10 0.98 -1.76
N PHE A 211 -0.02 1.78 -0.70
CA PHE A 211 -1.19 2.29 0.03
C PHE A 211 -1.37 3.82 -0.07
N SER A 212 -0.46 4.50 -0.77
CA SER A 212 -0.54 5.92 -1.09
C SER A 212 -1.06 6.14 -2.51
N VAL A 213 -0.29 5.76 -3.54
CA VAL A 213 -0.56 6.13 -4.93
C VAL A 213 -1.88 5.56 -5.47
N PRO A 214 -2.22 4.26 -5.29
CA PRO A 214 -3.50 3.72 -5.76
C PRO A 214 -4.72 4.33 -5.08
N TYR A 215 -4.52 4.94 -3.91
CA TYR A 215 -5.55 5.60 -3.11
C TYR A 215 -5.63 7.11 -3.39
N GLY A 216 -4.86 7.62 -4.37
CA GLY A 216 -4.82 9.04 -4.68
C GLY A 216 -4.17 9.89 -3.57
N ARG A 217 -3.35 9.27 -2.72
CA ARG A 217 -2.66 9.95 -1.61
C ARG A 217 -1.18 10.18 -1.96
N PRO A 218 -0.58 11.31 -1.53
CA PRO A 218 0.85 11.52 -1.69
C PRO A 218 1.62 10.56 -0.77
N PRO A 219 2.66 9.86 -1.28
CA PRO A 219 3.53 9.04 -0.44
C PRO A 219 4.20 9.83 0.68
N MET A 220 4.38 9.19 1.84
CA MET A 220 4.99 9.79 3.03
C MET A 220 6.52 9.67 3.04
N THR A 221 7.06 8.66 2.37
CA THR A 221 8.50 8.45 2.18
C THR A 221 9.05 9.42 1.14
N ARG A 222 10.32 9.80 1.30
CA ARG A 222 10.98 10.80 0.44
C ARG A 222 11.88 10.14 -0.59
N GLU A 223 12.02 10.80 -1.74
CA GLU A 223 12.99 10.51 -2.79
C GLU A 223 14.43 10.86 -2.34
N CYS A 224 14.96 10.12 -1.36
CA CYS A 224 16.29 10.31 -0.81
C CYS A 224 17.39 9.59 -1.63
N GLU A 225 18.66 9.71 -1.22
CA GLU A 225 19.79 9.06 -1.90
C GLU A 225 19.57 7.55 -2.10
N ALA A 226 19.06 6.86 -1.09
CA ALA A 226 18.82 5.42 -1.14
C ALA A 226 17.80 5.00 -2.23
N VAL A 227 16.87 5.90 -2.59
CA VAL A 227 15.85 5.67 -3.62
C VAL A 227 16.38 6.07 -5.00
N ARG A 228 16.98 7.26 -5.11
CA ARG A 228 17.53 7.76 -6.39
C ARG A 228 18.63 6.87 -6.95
N ASP A 229 19.49 6.36 -6.07
CA ASP A 229 20.62 5.50 -6.42
C ASP A 229 20.35 4.01 -6.14
N VAL A 230 19.08 3.61 -6.00
CA VAL A 230 18.67 2.27 -5.56
C VAL A 230 19.34 1.12 -6.33
N ARG A 231 19.68 1.31 -7.61
CA ARG A 231 20.43 0.33 -8.41
C ARG A 231 21.80 0.00 -7.84
N LYS A 232 22.50 0.97 -7.24
CA LYS A 232 23.82 0.75 -6.61
C LYS A 232 23.73 -0.23 -5.44
N PHE A 233 22.56 -0.38 -4.82
CA PHE A 233 22.35 -1.33 -3.73
C PHE A 233 22.67 -2.78 -4.13
N LEU A 234 22.50 -3.13 -5.40
CA LEU A 234 22.80 -4.46 -5.91
C LEU A 234 24.30 -4.77 -6.00
N ASN A 235 25.15 -3.76 -5.82
CA ASN A 235 26.59 -3.92 -5.71
C ASN A 235 27.05 -4.21 -4.27
N CYS A 236 26.15 -4.18 -3.28
CA CYS A 236 26.49 -4.53 -1.90
C CYS A 236 26.94 -5.99 -1.80
N THR A 237 27.93 -6.28 -0.96
CA THR A 237 28.46 -7.64 -0.70
C THR A 237 27.39 -8.66 -0.32
N HIS A 238 26.29 -8.21 0.28
CA HIS A 238 25.21 -9.07 0.79
C HIS A 238 23.98 -9.14 -0.11
N ALA A 239 24.00 -8.48 -1.27
CA ALA A 239 22.85 -8.41 -2.17
C ALA A 239 22.43 -9.81 -2.66
N THR A 240 21.12 -10.04 -2.69
CA THR A 240 20.48 -11.28 -3.13
C THR A 240 19.50 -11.02 -4.28
N GLU A 241 18.94 -12.08 -4.85
CA GLU A 241 17.91 -11.94 -5.88
C GLU A 241 16.64 -11.26 -5.34
N ASP A 242 16.31 -11.43 -4.06
CA ASP A 242 15.17 -10.73 -3.44
C ASP A 242 15.40 -9.23 -3.35
N ASP A 243 16.66 -8.79 -3.24
CA ASP A 243 17.01 -7.36 -3.29
C ASP A 243 16.87 -6.81 -4.71
N ALA A 244 17.23 -7.59 -5.74
CA ALA A 244 16.96 -7.21 -7.12
C ALA A 244 15.45 -7.05 -7.38
N ARG A 245 14.63 -7.94 -6.83
CA ARG A 245 13.16 -7.81 -6.87
C ARG A 245 12.68 -6.56 -6.15
N LEU A 246 13.18 -6.28 -4.95
CA LEU A 246 12.84 -5.08 -4.18
C LEU A 246 13.26 -3.78 -4.91
N VAL A 247 14.48 -3.74 -5.45
CA VAL A 247 14.98 -2.62 -6.26
C VAL A 247 14.07 -2.36 -7.47
N SER A 248 13.60 -3.42 -8.15
CA SER A 248 12.65 -3.27 -9.26
C SER A 248 11.33 -2.62 -8.83
N GLN A 249 10.87 -2.86 -7.60
CA GLN A 249 9.67 -2.20 -7.06
C GLN A 249 9.90 -0.75 -6.73
N VAL A 250 11.02 -0.42 -6.07
CA VAL A 250 11.36 0.96 -5.73
C VAL A 250 11.41 1.81 -7.00
N LEU A 251 12.05 1.30 -8.06
CA LEU A 251 12.10 1.96 -9.37
C LEU A 251 10.71 2.15 -9.99
N ARG A 252 9.84 1.14 -9.91
CA ARG A 252 8.47 1.24 -10.44
C ARG A 252 7.66 2.28 -9.69
N TRP A 253 7.71 2.25 -8.36
CA TRP A 253 6.97 3.16 -7.52
C TRP A 253 7.48 4.59 -7.63
N SER A 254 8.78 4.82 -7.81
CA SER A 254 9.32 6.15 -8.11
C SER A 254 8.77 6.73 -9.42
N ILE A 255 8.57 5.90 -10.46
CA ILE A 255 7.87 6.31 -11.68
C ILE A 255 6.40 6.63 -11.37
N CYS A 256 5.69 5.76 -10.66
CA CYS A 256 4.28 5.99 -10.32
C CYS A 256 4.07 7.25 -9.45
N THR A 257 5.01 7.57 -8.55
CA THR A 257 5.01 8.82 -7.78
C THR A 257 5.23 10.02 -8.68
N SER A 258 6.15 9.92 -9.64
CA SER A 258 6.34 10.99 -10.64
C SER A 258 5.07 11.22 -11.47
N VAL A 259 4.32 10.15 -11.80
CA VAL A 259 3.00 10.25 -12.46
C VAL A 259 2.01 10.99 -11.55
N TYR A 260 1.92 10.59 -10.28
CA TYR A 260 1.05 11.23 -9.29
C TYR A 260 1.37 12.72 -9.12
N ASP A 261 2.65 13.07 -8.95
CA ASP A 261 3.10 14.45 -8.76
C ASP A 261 2.88 15.32 -10.01
N THR A 262 2.89 14.71 -11.21
CA THR A 262 2.70 15.43 -12.47
C THR A 262 1.22 15.68 -12.77
N PHE A 263 0.36 14.68 -12.60
CA PHE A 263 -1.04 14.77 -13.04
C PHE A 263 -2.05 14.91 -11.89
N GLY A 264 -1.61 14.78 -10.64
CA GLY A 264 -2.46 14.89 -9.46
C GLY A 264 -3.49 13.77 -9.32
N ALA A 265 -4.26 13.87 -8.22
CA ALA A 265 -5.30 12.90 -7.87
C ALA A 265 -6.67 13.23 -8.49
N ASP A 266 -6.90 14.46 -8.94
CA ASP A 266 -8.18 14.93 -9.48
C ASP A 266 -8.54 14.17 -10.76
N VAL A 267 -9.61 13.37 -10.69
CA VAL A 267 -10.08 12.52 -11.80
C VAL A 267 -10.92 13.29 -12.82
N ASP A 268 -11.44 14.46 -12.45
CA ASP A 268 -12.25 15.31 -13.33
C ASP A 268 -11.39 16.26 -14.15
N GLN A 269 -10.19 16.59 -13.67
CA GLN A 269 -9.22 17.42 -14.38
C GLN A 269 -8.67 16.69 -15.64
N PRO A 270 -9.02 17.16 -16.86
CA PRO A 270 -8.49 16.57 -18.09
C PRO A 270 -6.99 16.88 -18.23
N LEU A 271 -6.25 15.98 -18.88
CA LEU A 271 -4.86 16.20 -19.27
C LEU A 271 -4.75 17.41 -20.20
N SER A 272 -3.82 18.33 -19.97
CA SER A 272 -3.52 19.38 -20.94
C SER A 272 -2.74 18.82 -22.15
N ASP A 273 -2.69 19.56 -23.25
CA ASP A 273 -1.89 19.14 -24.43
C ASP A 273 -0.38 19.07 -24.10
N ALA A 274 0.08 19.85 -23.12
CA ALA A 274 1.46 19.82 -22.62
C ALA A 274 1.79 18.56 -21.79
N ASP A 275 0.78 17.86 -21.28
CA ASP A 275 0.93 16.66 -20.45
C ASP A 275 1.16 15.40 -21.28
N ILE A 276 0.65 15.36 -22.51
CA ILE A 276 0.69 14.17 -23.38
C ILE A 276 2.13 13.67 -23.62
N PRO A 277 3.14 14.53 -23.89
CA PRO A 277 4.53 14.09 -23.96
C PRO A 277 5.05 13.47 -22.67
N GLN A 278 4.59 13.92 -21.49
CA GLN A 278 4.99 13.32 -20.22
C GLN A 278 4.37 11.94 -20.02
N VAL A 279 3.10 11.76 -20.41
CA VAL A 279 2.45 10.43 -20.39
C VAL A 279 3.27 9.44 -21.23
N ARG A 280 3.70 9.83 -22.43
CA ARG A 280 4.56 9.01 -23.29
C ARG A 280 5.91 8.69 -22.64
N ARG A 281 6.55 9.66 -21.99
CA ARG A 281 7.83 9.45 -21.28
C ARG A 281 7.69 8.45 -20.14
N PHE A 282 6.68 8.58 -19.30
CA PHE A 282 6.42 7.62 -18.22
C PHE A 282 6.05 6.24 -18.78
N SER A 283 5.30 6.19 -19.87
CA SER A 283 4.93 4.97 -20.58
C SER A 283 6.18 4.20 -21.05
N ILE A 284 7.12 4.89 -21.70
CA ILE A 284 8.42 4.33 -22.14
C ILE A 284 9.29 3.89 -20.95
N ALA A 285 9.28 4.66 -19.84
CA ALA A 285 10.01 4.29 -18.64
C ALA A 285 9.50 2.98 -18.03
N LEU A 286 8.18 2.78 -18.00
CA LEU A 286 7.57 1.51 -17.57
C LEU A 286 7.90 0.35 -18.52
N ASP A 287 7.92 0.58 -19.83
CA ASP A 287 8.31 -0.42 -20.84
C ASP A 287 9.77 -0.85 -20.66
N SER A 288 10.65 0.13 -20.49
CA SER A 288 12.08 -0.08 -20.25
C SER A 288 12.30 -0.87 -18.96
N LEU A 289 11.56 -0.54 -17.90
CA LEU A 289 11.66 -1.25 -16.62
C LEU A 289 11.13 -2.70 -16.74
N ARG A 290 10.04 -2.93 -17.47
CA ARG A 290 9.55 -4.29 -17.75
C ARG A 290 10.58 -5.09 -18.54
N ALA A 291 11.17 -4.52 -19.59
CA ALA A 291 12.19 -5.18 -20.40
C ALA A 291 13.47 -5.46 -19.59
N GLU A 292 13.87 -4.53 -18.72
CA GLU A 292 15.05 -4.70 -17.86
C GLU A 292 14.89 -5.89 -16.91
N TRP A 293 13.72 -6.09 -16.29
CA TRP A 293 13.53 -7.05 -15.21
C TRP A 293 12.78 -8.34 -15.60
N GLY A 294 12.05 -8.34 -16.72
CA GLY A 294 11.16 -9.43 -17.10
C GLY A 294 11.83 -10.80 -17.22
N ASP A 295 13.07 -10.83 -17.75
CA ASP A 295 13.82 -12.07 -17.97
C ASP A 295 14.96 -12.28 -16.96
N LYS A 296 15.22 -11.31 -16.07
CA LYS A 296 16.34 -11.37 -15.10
C LYS A 296 16.06 -12.26 -13.89
N PHE A 297 14.80 -12.35 -13.45
CA PHE A 297 14.47 -13.13 -12.25
C PHE A 297 14.42 -14.62 -12.56
N ASN A 298 14.80 -15.47 -11.61
CA ASN A 298 14.71 -16.91 -11.73
C ASN A 298 13.44 -17.44 -11.05
N ARG A 299 13.20 -18.73 -11.23
CA ARG A 299 12.17 -19.41 -10.46
C ARG A 299 12.61 -19.45 -8.99
N ASN A 300 11.75 -18.96 -8.11
CA ASN A 300 11.98 -19.00 -6.67
C ASN A 300 11.56 -20.36 -6.11
N ALA A 301 12.30 -20.86 -5.12
CA ALA A 301 12.04 -22.17 -4.51
C ALA A 301 10.68 -22.26 -3.78
N TYR A 302 10.16 -21.13 -3.28
CA TYR A 302 8.97 -21.08 -2.44
C TYR A 302 7.74 -20.53 -3.18
N VAL A 303 7.94 -19.58 -4.09
CA VAL A 303 6.85 -18.92 -4.85
C VAL A 303 6.91 -19.18 -6.35
N GLY A 304 7.63 -20.22 -6.78
CA GLY A 304 7.68 -20.64 -8.19
C GLY A 304 8.11 -19.51 -9.12
N ASN A 305 7.43 -19.34 -10.26
CA ASN A 305 7.76 -18.30 -11.23
C ASN A 305 7.13 -16.92 -10.92
N TYR A 306 6.65 -16.71 -9.68
CA TYR A 306 6.11 -15.42 -9.27
C TYR A 306 7.05 -14.24 -9.55
N PRO A 307 8.38 -14.30 -9.33
CA PRO A 307 9.25 -13.15 -9.60
C PRO A 307 9.13 -12.61 -11.03
N ARG A 308 9.08 -13.47 -12.06
CA ARG A 308 8.90 -13.02 -13.46
C ARG A 308 7.46 -12.60 -13.74
N LYS A 309 6.48 -13.41 -13.32
CA LYS A 309 5.05 -13.13 -13.58
C LYS A 309 4.58 -11.86 -12.88
N GLY A 310 5.11 -11.61 -11.68
CA GLY A 310 4.92 -10.40 -10.88
C GLY A 310 5.33 -9.13 -11.63
N VAL A 311 6.49 -9.14 -12.32
CA VAL A 311 6.92 -8.02 -13.17
C VAL A 311 5.89 -7.72 -14.26
N GLY A 312 5.36 -8.76 -14.91
CA GLY A 312 4.37 -8.62 -15.97
C GLY A 312 3.05 -8.02 -15.48
N ILE A 313 2.47 -8.59 -14.42
CA ILE A 313 1.16 -8.13 -13.90
C ILE A 313 1.26 -6.72 -13.30
N GLN A 314 2.31 -6.42 -12.52
CA GLN A 314 2.51 -5.09 -11.94
C GLN A 314 2.86 -4.03 -12.99
N TYR A 315 3.48 -4.42 -14.11
CA TYR A 315 3.62 -3.53 -15.26
C TYR A 315 2.25 -3.13 -15.81
N HIS A 316 1.33 -4.08 -15.97
CA HIS A 316 -0.01 -3.77 -16.46
C HIS A 316 -0.80 -2.93 -15.45
N PHE A 317 -0.61 -3.13 -14.14
CA PHE A 317 -1.13 -2.24 -13.11
C PHE A 317 -0.65 -0.81 -13.29
N ALA A 318 0.66 -0.60 -13.41
CA ALA A 318 1.24 0.73 -13.58
C ALA A 318 0.85 1.40 -14.91
N LYS A 319 0.80 0.63 -16.01
CA LYS A 319 0.33 1.14 -17.32
C LYS A 319 -1.14 1.49 -17.30
N LEU A 320 -1.99 0.67 -16.67
CA LEU A 320 -3.40 0.98 -16.50
C LEU A 320 -3.56 2.30 -15.72
N TYR A 321 -2.89 2.43 -14.57
CA TYR A 321 -2.91 3.65 -13.76
C TYR A 321 -2.45 4.90 -14.55
N LEU A 322 -1.33 4.82 -15.27
CA LEU A 322 -0.82 5.91 -16.08
C LEU A 322 -1.79 6.27 -17.21
N CYS A 323 -2.15 5.30 -18.04
CA CYS A 323 -2.87 5.54 -19.28
C CYS A 323 -4.35 5.85 -19.04
N SER A 324 -4.93 5.48 -17.88
CA SER A 324 -6.31 5.87 -17.54
C SER A 324 -6.49 7.38 -17.42
N HIS A 325 -5.40 8.15 -17.24
CA HIS A 325 -5.45 9.61 -17.20
C HIS A 325 -5.97 10.22 -18.52
N ALA A 326 -5.80 9.55 -19.66
CA ALA A 326 -6.35 10.01 -20.94
C ALA A 326 -7.88 10.09 -20.96
N LEU A 327 -8.55 9.40 -20.03
CA LEU A 327 -10.01 9.41 -19.90
C LEU A 327 -10.51 10.39 -18.83
N ARG A 328 -9.62 11.11 -18.14
CA ARG A 328 -10.04 12.15 -17.17
C ARG A 328 -10.72 13.31 -17.89
N GLY A 329 -11.84 13.76 -17.34
CA GLY A 329 -12.67 14.82 -17.92
C GLY A 329 -13.13 14.53 -19.37
N ALA A 330 -13.13 13.27 -19.79
CA ALA A 330 -13.66 12.86 -21.08
C ALA A 330 -15.18 13.07 -21.08
N GLY A 331 -15.67 13.91 -21.99
CA GLY A 331 -17.04 14.43 -22.00
C GLY A 331 -17.15 15.93 -21.70
N SER A 332 -16.09 16.54 -21.15
CA SER A 332 -16.00 18.00 -20.98
C SER A 332 -16.01 18.74 -22.32
N SER A 333 -16.43 20.01 -22.31
CA SER A 333 -16.34 20.92 -23.47
C SER A 333 -14.91 21.02 -24.01
N HIS A 334 -13.90 20.94 -23.13
CA HIS A 334 -12.48 20.96 -23.50
C HIS A 334 -12.06 19.79 -24.40
N ALA A 335 -12.69 18.62 -24.27
CA ALA A 335 -12.42 17.47 -25.14
C ALA A 335 -12.94 17.66 -26.57
N LYS A 336 -14.00 18.47 -26.76
CA LYS A 336 -14.65 18.69 -28.07
C LYS A 336 -13.88 19.62 -29.01
N TYR A 337 -12.99 20.46 -28.48
CA TYR A 337 -12.27 21.48 -29.26
C TYR A 337 -10.78 21.15 -29.46
N ARG A 338 -10.32 19.94 -29.12
CA ARG A 338 -8.91 19.56 -29.34
C ARG A 338 -8.60 19.40 -30.82
N ALA A 339 -7.34 19.65 -31.16
CA ALA A 339 -6.83 19.38 -32.49
C ALA A 339 -6.93 17.87 -32.81
N PRO A 340 -7.23 17.47 -34.06
CA PRO A 340 -7.49 16.07 -34.40
C PRO A 340 -6.31 15.12 -34.13
N ASP A 341 -5.07 15.60 -34.30
CA ASP A 341 -3.85 14.89 -33.99
C ASP A 341 -3.74 14.59 -32.49
N VAL A 342 -3.95 15.59 -31.65
CA VAL A 342 -3.95 15.47 -30.18
C VAL A 342 -5.04 14.49 -29.70
N ALA A 343 -6.23 14.56 -30.29
CA ALA A 343 -7.33 13.64 -29.98
C ALA A 343 -6.97 12.19 -30.29
N LEU A 344 -6.33 11.94 -31.44
CA LEU A 344 -5.85 10.60 -31.82
C LEU A 344 -4.79 10.08 -30.83
N GLU A 345 -3.86 10.92 -30.39
CA GLU A 345 -2.85 10.50 -29.40
C GLU A 345 -3.48 10.09 -28.07
N LEU A 346 -4.50 10.83 -27.61
CA LEU A 346 -5.23 10.48 -26.38
C LEU A 346 -6.02 9.19 -26.54
N GLU A 347 -6.62 8.96 -27.71
CA GLU A 347 -7.28 7.69 -28.03
C GLU A 347 -6.30 6.52 -27.98
N GLU A 348 -5.09 6.65 -28.54
CA GLU A 348 -4.04 5.62 -28.45
C GLU A 348 -3.63 5.32 -26.99
N ILE A 349 -3.51 6.36 -26.17
CA ILE A 349 -3.21 6.22 -24.74
C ILE A 349 -4.37 5.52 -24.02
N ALA A 350 -5.62 5.92 -24.26
CA ALA A 350 -6.79 5.29 -23.65
C ALA A 350 -6.93 3.81 -24.06
N ASN A 351 -6.68 3.49 -25.32
CA ASN A 351 -6.63 2.10 -25.80
C ASN A 351 -5.53 1.29 -25.09
N THR A 352 -4.38 1.90 -24.80
CA THR A 352 -3.31 1.26 -24.00
C THR A 352 -3.76 0.93 -22.58
N ALA A 353 -4.59 1.79 -21.96
CA ALA A 353 -5.20 1.51 -20.66
C ALA A 353 -6.14 0.30 -20.73
N VAL A 354 -7.02 0.24 -21.74
CA VAL A 354 -7.92 -0.91 -21.98
C VAL A 354 -7.13 -2.20 -22.18
N LEU A 355 -6.12 -2.19 -23.04
CA LEU A 355 -5.27 -3.37 -23.28
C LEU A 355 -4.57 -3.84 -22.00
N SER A 356 -4.16 -2.91 -21.14
CA SER A 356 -3.55 -3.22 -19.84
C SER A 356 -4.56 -3.85 -18.88
N ALA A 357 -5.77 -3.30 -18.78
CA ALA A 357 -6.86 -3.88 -17.98
C ALA A 357 -7.25 -5.29 -18.47
N LEU A 358 -7.43 -5.48 -19.78
CA LEU A 358 -7.72 -6.80 -20.36
C LEU A 358 -6.58 -7.80 -20.11
N SER A 359 -5.32 -7.34 -20.13
CA SER A 359 -4.16 -8.18 -19.83
C SER A 359 -4.14 -8.65 -18.37
N ILE A 360 -4.54 -7.79 -17.43
CA ILE A 360 -4.72 -8.15 -16.00
C ILE A 360 -5.77 -9.26 -15.86
N LEU A 361 -6.96 -9.04 -16.44
CA LEU A 361 -8.04 -10.03 -16.40
C LEU A 361 -7.60 -11.36 -16.99
N ARG A 362 -7.00 -11.36 -18.19
CA ARG A 362 -6.52 -12.57 -18.87
C ARG A 362 -5.44 -13.30 -18.09
N ALA A 363 -4.54 -12.58 -17.45
CA ALA A 363 -3.51 -13.15 -16.59
C ALA A 363 -4.15 -13.92 -15.43
N VAL A 364 -5.14 -13.34 -14.75
CA VAL A 364 -5.84 -14.03 -13.65
C VAL A 364 -6.69 -15.19 -14.16
N ILE A 365 -7.36 -15.05 -15.30
CA ILE A 365 -8.26 -16.09 -15.85
C ILE A 365 -7.51 -17.30 -16.39
N SER A 366 -6.41 -17.08 -17.10
CA SER A 366 -5.81 -18.12 -17.96
C SER A 366 -4.60 -18.81 -17.31
N ASP A 367 -3.99 -18.19 -16.31
CA ASP A 367 -2.74 -18.66 -15.72
C ASP A 367 -2.97 -19.23 -14.32
N THR A 368 -2.95 -20.56 -14.22
CA THR A 368 -3.16 -21.27 -12.95
C THR A 368 -2.07 -21.01 -11.92
N GLU A 369 -0.84 -20.67 -12.35
CA GLU A 369 0.24 -20.29 -11.43
C GLU A 369 -0.10 -18.94 -10.78
N ILE A 370 -0.59 -17.96 -11.56
CA ILE A 370 -1.05 -16.67 -11.03
C ILE A 370 -2.22 -16.87 -10.05
N GLN A 371 -3.20 -17.70 -10.40
CA GLN A 371 -4.32 -18.02 -9.52
C GLN A 371 -3.84 -18.59 -8.18
N SER A 372 -2.83 -19.46 -8.20
CA SER A 372 -2.25 -20.06 -6.98
C SER A 372 -1.55 -19.06 -6.05
N TYR A 373 -1.13 -17.91 -6.58
CA TYR A 373 -0.45 -16.87 -5.81
C TYR A 373 -1.42 -15.93 -5.09
N LEU A 374 -2.65 -15.78 -5.59
CA LEU A 374 -3.61 -14.80 -5.07
C LEU A 374 -3.83 -14.91 -3.55
N ASN A 375 -3.84 -16.12 -2.97
CA ASN A 375 -3.87 -16.35 -1.51
C ASN A 375 -2.53 -16.07 -0.82
N GLY A 376 -1.93 -14.92 -1.07
CA GLY A 376 -0.61 -14.59 -0.51
C GLY A 376 -0.02 -13.31 -1.05
N LEU A 377 -0.56 -12.81 -2.17
CA LEU A 377 -0.20 -11.50 -2.68
C LEU A 377 -0.68 -10.38 -1.75
N PRO A 378 0.06 -9.27 -1.65
CA PRO A 378 -0.38 -8.12 -0.87
C PRO A 378 -1.70 -7.53 -1.38
N THR A 379 -2.46 -6.90 -0.48
CA THR A 379 -3.78 -6.27 -0.72
C THR A 379 -3.80 -5.36 -1.97
N TYR A 380 -2.69 -4.69 -2.28
CA TYR A 380 -2.54 -3.88 -3.49
C TYR A 380 -2.90 -4.62 -4.80
N PHE A 381 -2.59 -5.92 -4.90
CA PHE A 381 -2.94 -6.70 -6.09
C PHE A 381 -4.45 -6.82 -6.26
N ASP A 382 -5.17 -7.09 -5.18
CA ASP A 382 -6.64 -7.19 -5.17
C ASP A 382 -7.28 -5.86 -5.58
N ILE A 383 -6.74 -4.73 -5.09
CA ILE A 383 -7.19 -3.38 -5.47
C ILE A 383 -7.04 -3.15 -6.96
N MET A 384 -5.89 -3.50 -7.53
CA MET A 384 -5.64 -3.28 -8.96
C MET A 384 -6.45 -4.22 -9.86
N ILE A 385 -6.76 -5.43 -9.39
CA ILE A 385 -7.72 -6.32 -10.07
C ILE A 385 -9.12 -5.70 -10.07
N ALA A 386 -9.58 -5.20 -8.92
CA ALA A 386 -10.87 -4.51 -8.81
C ALA A 386 -10.91 -3.26 -9.70
N PHE A 387 -9.85 -2.45 -9.68
CA PHE A 387 -9.72 -1.26 -10.51
C PHE A 387 -9.80 -1.59 -12.00
N ALA A 388 -9.13 -2.66 -12.47
CA ALA A 388 -9.20 -3.09 -13.87
C ALA A 388 -10.64 -3.47 -14.28
N VAL A 389 -11.40 -4.14 -13.41
CA VAL A 389 -12.80 -4.49 -13.67
C VAL A 389 -13.68 -3.24 -13.75
N VAL A 390 -13.60 -2.36 -12.74
CA VAL A 390 -14.39 -1.12 -12.71
C VAL A 390 -14.05 -0.22 -13.89
N PHE A 391 -12.77 -0.09 -14.22
CA PHE A 391 -12.29 0.66 -15.37
C PHE A 391 -12.92 0.17 -16.67
N LEU A 392 -12.84 -1.14 -16.96
CA LEU A 392 -13.40 -1.70 -18.18
C LEU A 392 -14.93 -1.57 -18.23
N LEU A 393 -15.62 -1.68 -17.10
CA LEU A 393 -17.07 -1.45 -17.04
C LEU A 393 -17.39 -0.01 -17.43
N LYS A 394 -16.69 0.99 -16.87
CA LYS A 394 -16.91 2.40 -17.20
C LYS A 394 -16.60 2.71 -18.67
N VAL A 395 -15.52 2.14 -19.21
CA VAL A 395 -15.19 2.32 -20.64
C VAL A 395 -16.28 1.74 -21.53
N SER A 396 -16.80 0.55 -21.19
CA SER A 396 -17.88 -0.08 -21.95
C SER A 396 -19.20 0.71 -21.93
N THR A 397 -19.48 1.44 -20.86
CA THR A 397 -20.75 2.18 -20.71
C THR A 397 -20.68 3.64 -21.15
N HIS A 398 -19.57 4.34 -20.87
CA HIS A 398 -19.45 5.80 -21.05
C HIS A 398 -18.54 6.22 -22.21
N PHE A 399 -17.66 5.35 -22.67
CA PHE A 399 -16.62 5.69 -23.65
C PHE A 399 -16.64 4.81 -24.91
N SER A 400 -17.77 4.16 -25.19
CA SER A 400 -17.95 3.23 -26.32
C SER A 400 -17.75 3.87 -27.71
N THR A 401 -17.81 5.20 -27.80
CA THR A 401 -17.56 5.96 -29.04
C THR A 401 -16.12 6.46 -29.18
N THR A 402 -15.36 6.53 -28.07
CA THR A 402 -13.98 7.06 -28.03
C THR A 402 -12.94 5.94 -27.99
N VAL A 403 -13.33 4.72 -27.58
CA VAL A 403 -12.42 3.61 -27.37
C VAL A 403 -12.95 2.37 -28.07
N GLN A 404 -12.11 1.72 -28.88
CA GLN A 404 -12.48 0.47 -29.56
C GLN A 404 -12.45 -0.69 -28.56
N LEU A 405 -13.61 -0.97 -27.97
CA LEU A 405 -13.77 -2.05 -27.01
C LEU A 405 -14.80 -3.06 -27.52
N ASP A 406 -14.39 -4.32 -27.64
CA ASP A 406 -15.33 -5.42 -27.87
C ASP A 406 -16.11 -5.67 -26.58
N ASN A 407 -17.32 -5.13 -26.53
CA ASN A 407 -18.20 -5.20 -25.36
C ASN A 407 -18.57 -6.65 -25.02
N GLN A 408 -18.74 -7.52 -26.03
CA GLN A 408 -19.10 -8.92 -25.80
C GLN A 408 -17.93 -9.69 -25.19
N GLU A 409 -16.74 -9.54 -25.76
CA GLU A 409 -15.54 -10.18 -25.24
C GLU A 409 -15.19 -9.67 -23.84
N THR A 410 -15.31 -8.35 -23.60
CA THR A 410 -15.07 -7.75 -22.29
C THR A 410 -16.02 -8.29 -21.24
N GLN A 411 -17.32 -8.37 -21.56
CA GLN A 411 -18.32 -8.95 -20.66
C GLN A 411 -18.01 -10.43 -20.38
N ARG A 412 -17.64 -11.21 -21.40
CA ARG A 412 -17.25 -12.62 -21.23
C ARG A 412 -16.03 -12.78 -20.32
N LEU A 413 -15.01 -11.93 -20.48
CA LEU A 413 -13.82 -11.93 -19.63
C LEU A 413 -14.16 -11.57 -18.18
N MET A 414 -15.00 -10.56 -17.94
CA MET A 414 -15.42 -10.20 -16.58
C MET A 414 -16.15 -11.33 -15.87
N LEU A 415 -17.05 -12.02 -16.57
CA LEU A 415 -17.77 -13.17 -16.00
C LEU A 415 -16.84 -14.36 -15.72
N SER A 416 -15.89 -14.59 -16.62
CA SER A 416 -14.86 -15.61 -16.44
C SER A 416 -13.99 -15.28 -15.24
N LEU A 417 -13.60 -14.01 -15.07
CA LEU A 417 -12.84 -13.55 -13.91
C LEU A 417 -13.63 -13.80 -12.62
N ALA A 418 -14.90 -13.38 -12.56
CA ALA A 418 -15.73 -13.58 -11.37
C ALA A 418 -15.85 -15.06 -10.99
N MET A 419 -16.00 -15.96 -11.98
CA MET A 419 -16.02 -17.40 -11.76
C MET A 419 -14.69 -17.94 -11.21
N VAL A 420 -13.56 -17.53 -11.80
CA VAL A 420 -12.22 -17.93 -11.36
C VAL A 420 -11.95 -17.43 -9.93
N LEU A 421 -12.24 -16.15 -9.67
CA LEU A 421 -12.05 -15.55 -8.35
C LEU A 421 -12.91 -16.25 -7.29
N LYS A 422 -14.19 -16.56 -7.59
CA LYS A 422 -15.04 -17.35 -6.68
C LYS A 422 -14.41 -18.71 -6.34
N GLY A 423 -13.84 -19.39 -7.33
CA GLY A 423 -13.13 -20.65 -7.13
C GLY A 423 -11.90 -20.50 -6.24
N VAL A 424 -11.08 -19.46 -6.49
CA VAL A 424 -9.87 -19.17 -5.72
C VAL A 424 -10.21 -18.77 -4.27
N THR A 425 -11.23 -17.93 -4.07
CA THR A 425 -11.60 -17.42 -2.75
C THR A 425 -12.41 -18.39 -1.90
N ALA A 426 -12.88 -19.50 -2.47
CA ALA A 426 -13.75 -20.45 -1.76
C ALA A 426 -13.11 -21.05 -0.50
N THR A 427 -11.78 -21.13 -0.45
CA THR A 427 -11.01 -21.66 0.69
C THR A 427 -10.28 -20.59 1.49
N MET A 428 -10.43 -19.31 1.14
CA MET A 428 -9.80 -18.20 1.85
C MET A 428 -10.60 -17.82 3.10
N HIS A 429 -9.91 -17.22 4.07
CA HIS A 429 -10.58 -16.66 5.24
C HIS A 429 -11.59 -15.57 4.84
N PRO A 430 -12.76 -15.43 5.49
CA PRO A 430 -13.74 -14.40 5.15
C PRO A 430 -13.23 -12.95 5.22
N HIS A 431 -12.23 -12.69 6.07
CA HIS A 431 -11.57 -11.38 6.19
C HIS A 431 -10.44 -11.15 5.17
N HIS A 432 -10.14 -12.12 4.30
CA HIS A 432 -9.17 -11.90 3.22
C HIS A 432 -9.76 -10.89 2.23
N PHE A 433 -9.02 -9.83 1.90
CA PHE A 433 -9.55 -8.72 1.11
C PHE A 433 -10.06 -9.14 -0.29
N LEU A 434 -9.36 -10.05 -0.98
CA LEU A 434 -9.85 -10.64 -2.23
C LEU A 434 -11.25 -11.29 -2.14
N VAL A 435 -11.67 -11.83 -0.99
CA VAL A 435 -13.03 -12.38 -0.80
C VAL A 435 -14.07 -11.28 -0.93
N SER A 436 -13.83 -10.12 -0.30
CA SER A 436 -14.69 -8.94 -0.40
C SER A 436 -14.70 -8.36 -1.82
N ILE A 437 -13.53 -8.27 -2.47
CA ILE A 437 -13.42 -7.84 -3.87
C ILE A 437 -14.19 -8.78 -4.80
N THR A 438 -14.11 -10.08 -4.59
CA THR A 438 -14.81 -11.08 -5.42
C THR A 438 -16.33 -10.93 -5.31
N LYS A 439 -16.85 -10.71 -4.10
CA LYS A 439 -18.28 -10.41 -3.88
C LYS A 439 -18.67 -9.09 -4.56
N GLY A 440 -17.89 -8.03 -4.37
CA GLY A 440 -18.16 -6.72 -4.98
C GLY A 440 -18.14 -6.75 -6.51
N ILE A 441 -17.23 -7.50 -7.12
CA ILE A 441 -17.20 -7.72 -8.58
C ILE A 441 -18.47 -8.45 -9.04
N ASP A 442 -18.89 -9.50 -8.33
CA ASP A 442 -20.09 -10.25 -8.70
C ASP A 442 -21.35 -9.38 -8.64
N ASP A 443 -21.52 -8.63 -7.55
CA ASP A 443 -22.65 -7.71 -7.36
C ASP A 443 -22.68 -6.63 -8.45
N LEU A 444 -21.52 -6.06 -8.79
CA LEU A 444 -21.39 -5.05 -9.84
C LEU A 444 -21.79 -5.60 -11.22
N LEU A 445 -21.38 -6.84 -11.53
CA LEU A 445 -21.75 -7.51 -12.79
C LEU A 445 -23.23 -7.90 -12.85
N GLN A 446 -23.84 -8.24 -11.72
CA GLN A 446 -25.28 -8.48 -11.66
C GLN A 446 -26.07 -7.19 -11.92
N ARG A 447 -25.69 -6.07 -11.28
CA ARG A 447 -26.32 -4.76 -11.47
C ARG A 447 -26.21 -4.26 -12.91
N SER A 448 -25.04 -4.40 -13.54
CA SER A 448 -24.83 -3.94 -14.92
C SER A 448 -25.71 -4.71 -15.94
N ARG A 449 -25.94 -6.01 -15.71
CA ARG A 449 -26.88 -6.83 -16.50
C ARG A 449 -28.34 -6.40 -16.32
N MET A 450 -28.74 -6.08 -15.10
CA MET A 450 -30.10 -5.60 -14.82
C MET A 450 -30.36 -4.23 -15.48
N ALA A 451 -29.38 -3.32 -15.44
CA ALA A 451 -29.49 -2.01 -16.09
C ALA A 451 -29.61 -2.12 -17.62
N THR A 452 -28.83 -3.00 -18.25
CA THR A 452 -28.91 -3.25 -19.70
C THR A 452 -30.23 -3.92 -20.10
N GLY A 453 -30.73 -4.86 -19.29
CA GLY A 453 -32.05 -5.48 -19.53
C GLY A 453 -33.22 -4.52 -19.37
N ALA A 454 -33.17 -3.60 -18.40
CA ALA A 454 -34.20 -2.58 -18.20
C ALA A 454 -34.19 -1.52 -19.32
N ALA A 455 -33.01 -1.13 -19.82
CA ALA A 455 -32.89 -0.23 -20.96
C ALA A 455 -33.43 -0.86 -22.26
N GLN A 456 -33.20 -2.16 -22.47
CA GLN A 456 -33.77 -2.90 -23.60
C GLN A 456 -35.29 -3.08 -23.49
N ALA A 457 -35.83 -3.29 -22.28
CA ALA A 457 -37.27 -3.39 -22.05
C ALA A 457 -38.02 -2.04 -22.25
N ARG A 458 -37.37 -0.90 -21.93
CA ARG A 458 -37.93 0.43 -22.19
C ARG A 458 -37.84 0.87 -23.66
N GLY A 459 -36.99 0.23 -24.47
CA GLY A 459 -36.85 0.51 -25.91
C GLY A 459 -37.91 -0.14 -26.79
N MET A 460 -38.93 -0.77 -26.22
CA MET A 460 -39.85 -1.65 -26.95
C MET A 460 -41.33 -1.26 -26.81
N ASP A 461 -41.63 -0.01 -26.49
CA ASP A 461 -43.01 0.50 -26.44
C ASP A 461 -43.16 1.81 -27.25
N PRO A 462 -43.58 1.74 -28.53
CA PRO A 462 -44.08 2.89 -29.23
C PRO A 462 -45.61 2.90 -29.11
N LEU A 463 -46.15 3.83 -28.30
CA LEU A 463 -47.26 4.75 -28.63
C LEU A 463 -48.07 5.16 -27.38
N GLN A 464 -48.21 6.48 -27.25
CA GLN A 464 -49.28 7.23 -26.57
C GLN A 464 -49.40 7.13 -25.05
N GLN A 465 -48.96 8.20 -24.36
CA GLN A 465 -49.83 8.92 -23.42
C GLN A 465 -49.25 10.31 -23.07
N GLU A 466 -50.10 11.33 -23.19
CA GLU A 466 -49.86 12.72 -22.76
C GLU A 466 -49.66 12.85 -21.25
N PRO A 467 -49.03 13.94 -20.76
CA PRO A 467 -48.69 14.09 -19.36
C PRO A 467 -49.90 14.54 -18.52
N GLN A 468 -50.40 13.65 -17.66
CA GLN A 468 -51.25 14.04 -16.54
C GLN A 468 -50.40 14.24 -15.28
N HIS A 469 -50.46 15.46 -14.74
CA HIS A 469 -49.96 15.81 -13.42
C HIS A 469 -50.59 14.91 -12.36
N VAL A 470 -49.77 14.12 -11.66
CA VAL A 470 -50.17 13.46 -10.41
C VAL A 470 -49.14 13.76 -9.33
N THR A 471 -49.57 14.58 -8.38
CA THR A 471 -48.89 14.90 -7.13
C THR A 471 -48.88 13.64 -6.25
N TYR A 472 -47.70 13.14 -5.87
CA TYR A 472 -47.58 12.13 -4.82
C TYR A 472 -46.75 12.63 -3.65
N GLY A 473 -47.38 12.55 -2.48
CA GLY A 473 -46.86 12.96 -1.19
C GLY A 473 -45.71 12.09 -0.69
N ARG A 474 -44.87 12.77 0.10
CA ARG A 474 -43.76 12.27 0.90
C ARG A 474 -44.24 11.21 1.90
N ASN A 475 -43.85 9.96 1.70
CA ASN A 475 -43.83 8.94 2.74
C ASN A 475 -42.53 8.14 2.63
N THR A 476 -41.56 8.48 3.46
CA THR A 476 -40.32 7.72 3.72
C THR A 476 -40.61 6.61 4.73
N PRO A 477 -40.33 5.33 4.45
CA PRO A 477 -40.16 4.34 5.50
C PRO A 477 -38.73 4.48 6.07
N HIS A 478 -38.64 4.85 7.33
CA HIS A 478 -37.44 4.69 8.15
C HIS A 478 -37.18 3.18 8.30
N VAL A 479 -35.95 2.74 8.01
CA VAL A 479 -35.46 1.42 8.41
C VAL A 479 -34.18 1.66 9.19
N ASP A 480 -34.22 1.26 10.46
CA ASP A 480 -33.12 1.36 11.40
C ASP A 480 -31.91 0.54 10.92
N PHE A 481 -30.72 1.17 10.96
CA PHE A 481 -29.45 0.57 10.62
C PHE A 481 -28.76 0.19 11.93
N ASP A 482 -28.61 -1.12 12.19
CA ASP A 482 -27.87 -1.63 13.34
C ASP A 482 -26.39 -1.22 13.25
N LEU A 483 -25.95 -0.46 14.24
CA LEU A 483 -24.56 -0.06 14.46
C LEU A 483 -23.73 -1.28 14.89
N GLU A 484 -23.05 -1.98 13.98
CA GLU A 484 -21.92 -2.85 14.38
C GLU A 484 -20.89 -3.19 13.29
N THR A 485 -20.85 -2.46 12.17
CA THR A 485 -19.82 -2.65 11.12
C THR A 485 -19.37 -1.31 10.52
N GLU A 486 -18.90 -0.38 11.34
CA GLU A 486 -18.14 0.78 10.87
C GLU A 486 -16.66 0.42 10.75
N GLY A 487 -16.16 0.42 9.53
CA GLY A 487 -14.72 0.45 9.28
C GLY A 487 -14.25 -0.25 8.02
N MET A 488 -14.99 -0.28 6.91
CA MET A 488 -14.48 -0.92 5.69
C MET A 488 -15.13 -0.38 4.42
N PHE A 489 -14.60 0.75 3.96
CA PHE A 489 -14.39 1.18 2.57
C PHE A 489 -14.10 2.66 2.72
N ASP A 490 -12.87 3.09 2.40
CA ASP A 490 -12.57 4.52 2.32
C ASP A 490 -13.67 5.17 1.49
N GLN A 491 -14.51 5.95 2.16
CA GLN A 491 -15.69 6.59 1.61
C GLN A 491 -15.30 7.44 0.39
N TYR A 492 -14.02 7.82 0.28
CA TYR A 492 -13.40 8.50 -0.84
C TYR A 492 -13.27 7.69 -2.14
N ILE A 493 -12.97 6.39 -2.11
CA ILE A 493 -12.78 5.61 -3.36
C ILE A 493 -14.13 5.41 -4.07
N MET A 494 -15.25 5.47 -3.35
CA MET A 494 -16.59 5.30 -3.92
C MET A 494 -17.44 6.58 -3.94
N SER A 495 -17.20 7.59 -3.09
CA SER A 495 -17.97 8.85 -3.13
C SER A 495 -17.71 9.67 -4.38
N GLU A 496 -16.53 9.56 -4.99
CA GLU A 496 -16.26 10.17 -6.30
C GLU A 496 -16.81 9.34 -7.48
N PHE A 497 -17.41 8.19 -7.21
CA PHE A 497 -18.05 7.33 -8.22
C PHE A 497 -19.52 7.10 -7.89
N ASP A 498 -20.22 8.22 -7.71
CA ASP A 498 -21.66 8.28 -7.51
C ASP A 498 -22.37 7.74 -8.76
N PHE A 499 -22.96 6.54 -8.62
CA PHE A 499 -23.92 6.01 -9.56
C PHE A 499 -25.23 6.73 -9.30
N LEU A 500 -25.62 7.63 -10.22
CA LEU A 500 -26.91 8.32 -10.32
C LEU A 500 -27.00 9.71 -9.64
N SER A 501 -26.40 10.71 -10.26
CA SER A 501 -26.88 12.10 -10.14
C SER A 501 -26.60 12.91 -11.41
N GLY A 502 -27.28 12.55 -12.50
CA GLY A 502 -27.55 13.52 -13.57
C GLY A 502 -28.62 14.49 -13.07
N GLN A 503 -28.21 15.62 -12.47
CA GLN A 503 -29.09 16.77 -12.29
C GLN A 503 -28.65 17.89 -13.24
N ASP A 504 -29.59 18.27 -14.11
CA ASP A 504 -29.49 19.40 -15.03
C ASP A 504 -29.19 20.72 -14.27
N PRO A 505 -28.26 21.56 -14.75
CA PRO A 505 -27.98 22.85 -14.16
C PRO A 505 -28.92 23.93 -14.73
N GLU A 506 -30.22 23.85 -14.45
CA GLU A 506 -31.15 24.96 -14.69
C GLU A 506 -32.31 24.97 -13.67
N SER A 507 -32.00 25.34 -12.42
CA SER A 507 -32.98 25.98 -11.52
C SER A 507 -32.29 26.58 -10.29
N LEU A 508 -31.69 27.75 -10.45
CA LEU A 508 -31.34 28.66 -9.36
C LEU A 508 -31.63 30.10 -9.84
N ILE A 509 -32.91 30.48 -9.74
CA ILE A 509 -33.37 31.83 -9.44
C ILE A 509 -34.39 31.70 -8.30
#